data_AF-F7XWU8-F1
#
_entry.id   AF-F7XWU8-F1
#
_cell.length_a   1.000
_cell.length_b   1.000
_cell.length_c   1.000
_cell.angle_alpha   90.00
_cell.angle_beta   90.00
_cell.angle_gamma   90.00
#
_symmetry.space_group_name_H-M   'P 1'
#
loop_
_entity.id
_entity.type
_entity.pdbx_description
1 polymer ?
#
loop_
_entity_poly.entity_id
_entity_poly.type
_entity_poly.pdbx_seq_one_letter_code
_entity_poly.pdbx_strand_id
1 'polypeptide(L)' 'MLFINPTECIDCGVCEPECPAEAIIPEPKSGEGLKWSEINAKYSKISPVITKKKDPPAGANEHLNEKNKFEKYFAENDE' A
#
# COMPACT_ATOMS: atom_id res chain seq x y z
N MET A 1 4.06 3.43 -5.23
CA MET A 1 3.32 2.55 -4.30
C MET A 1 1.88 3.06 -4.17
N LEU A 2 0.97 2.28 -3.59
CA LEU A 2 -0.41 2.68 -3.29
C LEU A 2 -0.64 2.61 -1.78
N PHE A 3 -1.46 3.52 -1.25
CA PHE A 3 -1.71 3.69 0.17
C PHE A 3 -3.21 3.78 0.44
N ILE A 4 -3.67 3.24 1.56
CA ILE A 4 -5.06 3.30 2.02
C ILE A 4 -5.18 4.39 3.08
N ASN A 5 -6.13 5.31 2.93
CA ASN A 5 -6.40 6.33 3.94
C ASN A 5 -7.21 5.72 5.10
N PRO A 6 -6.66 5.64 6.33
CA PRO A 6 -7.35 5.01 7.45
C PRO A 6 -8.56 5.81 7.95
N THR A 7 -8.65 7.11 7.65
CA THR A 7 -9.80 7.94 8.04
C THR A 7 -10.99 7.74 7.11
N GLU A 8 -10.76 7.32 5.86
CA GLU A 8 -11.82 7.08 4.87
C GLU A 8 -12.14 5.59 4.70
N CYS A 9 -11.22 4.70 5.10
CA CYS A 9 -11.48 3.27 5.14
C CYS A 9 -12.61 2.95 6.11
N ILE A 10 -13.52 2.07 5.69
CA ILE A 10 -14.67 1.61 6.48
C ILE A 10 -14.59 0.11 6.80
N ASP A 11 -13.40 -0.49 6.64
CA ASP A 11 -13.12 -1.90 6.95
C ASP A 11 -14.04 -2.91 6.24
N CYS A 12 -14.40 -2.65 4.98
CA CYS A 12 -15.30 -3.54 4.22
C CYS A 12 -14.63 -4.82 3.71
N GLY A 13 -13.29 -4.90 3.69
CA GLY A 13 -12.52 -6.09 3.30
C GLY A 13 -12.53 -6.45 1.81
N VAL A 14 -13.23 -5.71 0.94
CA VAL A 14 -13.37 -6.07 -0.48
C VAL A 14 -12.05 -6.01 -1.26
N CYS A 15 -11.13 -5.13 -0.86
CA CYS A 15 -9.86 -4.95 -1.56
C CYS A 15 -8.82 -6.05 -1.29
N GLU A 16 -8.95 -6.78 -0.17
CA GLU A 16 -8.01 -7.84 0.25
C GLU A 16 -7.88 -8.97 -0.80
N PRO A 17 -8.98 -9.66 -1.21
CA PRO A 17 -8.88 -10.72 -2.21
C PRO A 17 -8.58 -10.22 -3.63
N GLU A 18 -8.79 -8.92 -3.89
CA GLU A 18 -8.60 -8.32 -5.20
C GLU A 18 -7.12 -7.95 -5.47
N CYS A 19 -6.27 -7.95 -4.44
CA CYS A 19 -4.86 -7.60 -4.57
C CYS A 19 -4.04 -8.81 -5.06
N PRO A 20 -3.49 -8.80 -6.30
CA PRO A 20 -2.71 -9.93 -6.81
C PRO A 20 -1.39 -10.16 -6.07
N ALA A 21 -0.93 -9.15 -5.32
CA ALA A 21 0.28 -9.22 -4.51
C ALA A 21 0.01 -9.62 -3.05
N GLU A 22 -1.25 -9.86 -2.67
CA GLU A 22 -1.67 -10.20 -1.31
C GLU A 22 -1.12 -9.20 -0.26
N ALA A 23 -0.97 -7.93 -0.65
CA ALA A 23 -0.28 -6.91 0.14
C ALA A 23 -1.21 -6.10 1.07
N ILE A 24 -2.53 -6.32 0.96
CA ILE A 24 -3.54 -5.65 1.77
C ILE A 24 -3.90 -6.58 2.92
N ILE A 25 -3.76 -6.09 4.15
CA ILE A 25 -4.03 -6.84 5.37
C ILE A 25 -4.90 -5.95 6.27
N PRO A 26 -5.86 -6.52 7.04
CA PRO A 26 -6.62 -5.78 8.04
C PRO A 26 -5.71 -5.05 9.04
N GLU A 27 -6.24 -3.99 9.66
CA GLU A 27 -5.46 -3.14 10.56
C GLU A 27 -4.71 -3.95 11.63
N PRO A 28 -3.36 -3.89 11.63
CA PRO A 28 -2.55 -4.71 12.51
C PRO A 28 -2.52 -4.13 13.93
N LYS A 29 -2.69 -5.00 14.92
CA LYS A 29 -2.68 -4.62 16.34
C LYS A 29 -1.28 -4.69 16.99
N SER A 30 -0.31 -5.27 16.30
CA SER A 30 1.06 -5.45 16.80
C SER A 30 2.04 -5.79 15.67
N GLY A 31 3.34 -5.76 15.98
CA GLY A 31 4.41 -6.19 15.08
C GLY A 31 4.70 -5.20 13.94
N GLU A 32 5.36 -5.68 12.89
CA GLU A 32 5.79 -4.86 11.75
C GLU A 32 4.63 -4.21 11.00
N GLY A 33 3.40 -4.73 11.13
CA GLY A 33 2.20 -4.12 10.55
C GLY A 33 1.95 -2.69 11.05
N LEU A 34 2.35 -2.36 12.29
CA LEU A 34 2.18 -1.01 12.82
C LEU A 34 2.95 0.04 12.00
N LYS A 35 4.17 -0.30 11.55
CA LYS A 35 4.97 0.55 10.64
C LYS A 35 4.18 0.88 9.36
N TRP A 36 3.51 -0.10 8.79
CA TRP A 36 2.73 0.08 7.57
C TRP A 36 1.46 0.92 7.79
N SER A 37 0.89 0.88 9.00
CA SER A 37 -0.25 1.72 9.35
C SER A 37 0.13 3.20 9.36
N GLU A 38 1.30 3.53 9.93
CA GLU A 38 1.85 4.89 9.94
C GLU A 38 2.17 5.39 8.52
N ILE A 39 2.82 4.53 7.70
CA ILE A 39 3.11 4.83 6.29
C ILE A 39 1.83 5.12 5.51
N ASN A 40 0.80 4.28 5.65
CA ASN A 40 -0.50 4.50 5.00
C ASN A 40 -1.12 5.83 5.45
N ALA A 41 -1.11 6.14 6.75
CA ALA A 41 -1.64 7.39 7.29
C ALA A 41 -0.89 8.64 6.79
N LYS A 42 0.45 8.58 6.64
CA LYS A 42 1.27 9.68 6.11
C LYS A 42 1.05 9.85 4.61
N TYR A 43 1.30 8.80 3.83
CA TYR A 43 1.41 8.92 2.38
C TYR A 43 0.06 8.98 1.65
N SER A 44 -1.04 8.48 2.25
CA SER A 44 -2.38 8.64 1.68
C SER A 44 -2.86 10.09 1.63
N LYS A 45 -2.32 10.97 2.48
CA LYS A 45 -2.69 12.40 2.53
C LYS A 45 -1.99 13.25 1.47
N ILE A 46 -0.81 12.81 1.01
CA ILE A 46 0.02 13.56 0.06
C ILE A 46 0.05 12.92 -1.33
N SER A 47 -0.31 11.64 -1.44
CA SER A 47 -0.40 10.96 -2.74
C SER A 47 -1.69 11.34 -3.48
N PRO A 48 -1.66 11.43 -4.83
CA PRO A 48 -2.86 11.68 -5.60
C PRO A 48 -3.89 10.54 -5.45
N VAL A 49 -5.17 10.90 -5.30
CA VAL A 49 -6.26 9.94 -5.17
C VAL A 49 -6.43 9.14 -6.46
N ILE A 50 -6.54 7.82 -6.33
CA ILE A 50 -6.82 6.89 -7.43
C ILE A 50 -8.21 6.26 -7.26
N THR A 51 -9.12 6.51 -8.22
CA THR A 51 -10.49 5.99 -8.21
C THR A 51 -10.81 5.07 -9.39
N LYS A 52 -9.85 4.89 -10.31
CA LYS A 52 -9.98 4.03 -11.49
C LYS A 52 -8.77 3.14 -11.62
N LYS A 53 -8.99 1.88 -12.00
CA LYS A 53 -7.92 0.93 -12.33
C LYS A 53 -7.05 1.50 -13.45
N LYS A 54 -5.74 1.32 -13.31
CA LYS A 54 -4.72 1.58 -14.34
C LYS A 54 -3.96 0.29 -14.60
N ASP A 55 -3.20 0.27 -15.69
CA ASP A 55 -2.31 -0.85 -15.95
C ASP A 55 -1.24 -0.94 -14.85
N PRO A 56 -0.85 -2.17 -14.44
CA PRO A 56 0.27 -2.37 -13.53
C PRO A 56 1.57 -1.75 -14.10
N PRO A 57 2.50 -1.31 -13.23
CA PRO A 57 3.82 -0.89 -13.67
C PRO A 57 4.54 -1.96 -14.50
N ALA A 58 5.43 -1.54 -15.40
CA ALA A 58 6.31 -2.47 -16.11
C ALA A 58 7.12 -3.29 -15.09
N GLY A 59 7.24 -4.61 -15.33
CA GLY A 59 7.94 -5.52 -14.41
C GLY A 59 7.18 -5.86 -13.12
N ALA A 60 5.90 -5.48 -12.96
CA ALA A 60 5.16 -5.71 -11.71
C ALA A 60 5.21 -7.18 -11.22
N ASN A 61 5.15 -8.14 -12.13
CA ASN A 61 5.20 -9.57 -11.80
C ASN A 61 6.56 -10.02 -11.23
N GLU A 62 7.65 -9.40 -11.65
CA GLU A 62 9.00 -9.70 -11.16
C GLU A 62 9.17 -9.30 -9.70
N HIS A 63 8.44 -8.27 -9.27
CA HIS A 63 8.48 -7.73 -7.92
C HIS A 63 7.45 -8.36 -6.96
N LEU A 64 6.60 -9.30 -7.39
CA LEU A 64 5.53 -9.85 -6.53
C LEU A 64 6.09 -10.44 -5.23
N ASN A 65 7.11 -11.29 -5.34
CA ASN A 65 7.69 -12.03 -4.21
C ASN A 65 9.00 -11.42 -3.69
N GLU A 66 9.34 -10.22 -4.14
CA GLU A 66 10.55 -9.55 -3.70
C GLU A 66 10.41 -8.99 -2.28
N LYS A 67 11.39 -9.29 -1.42
CA LYS A 67 11.46 -8.79 -0.05
C LYS A 67 12.11 -7.40 0.02
N ASN A 68 11.74 -6.65 1.06
CA ASN A 68 12.29 -5.33 1.40
C ASN A 68 12.14 -4.30 0.27
N LYS A 69 11.01 -4.32 -0.45
CA LYS A 69 10.72 -3.42 -1.57
C LYS A 69 10.61 -1.96 -1.17
N PHE A 70 10.14 -1.70 0.05
CA PHE A 70 10.05 -0.34 0.57
C PHE A 70 11.44 0.27 0.67
N GLU A 71 12.37 -0.42 1.32
CA GLU A 71 13.74 0.04 1.49
C GLU A 71 14.51 0.14 0.16
N LYS A 72 14.18 -0.69 -0.83
CA LYS A 72 14.85 -0.71 -2.15
C LYS A 72 14.35 0.37 -3.11
N TYR A 73 13.06 0.65 -3.12
CA TYR A 73 12.42 1.41 -4.19
C TYR A 73 11.66 2.65 -3.71
N PHE A 74 11.44 2.78 -2.41
CA PHE A 74 10.77 3.95 -1.86
C PHE A 74 11.81 5.02 -1.53
N ALA A 75 11.98 5.98 -2.43
CA ALA A 75 12.64 7.23 -2.11
C ALA A 75 11.63 8.15 -1.41
N GLU A 76 11.98 8.69 -0.24
CA GLU A 76 11.20 9.75 0.38
C GLU A 76 11.26 10.99 -0.53
N ASN A 77 10.17 11.26 -1.24
CA ASN A 77 9.98 12.54 -1.89
C ASN A 77 9.19 13.42 -0.92
N ASP A 78 9.90 14.21 -0.11
CA ASP A 78 9.34 15.27 0.74
C ASP A 78 9.15 16.57 -0.09
N GLU A 79 8.37 16.50 -1.17
CA GLU A 79 7.92 17.71 -1.92
C GLU A 79 6.43 17.99 -1.74
#